data_AF-A0A7S3U5M5-F1
#
_entry.id   AF-A0A7S3U5M5-F1
#
_cell.length_a   1.000
_cell.length_b   1.000
_cell.length_c   1.000
_cell.angle_alpha   90.00
_cell.angle_beta   90.00
_cell.angle_gamma   90.00
#
_symmetry.space_group_name_H-M   'P 1'
#
loop_
_entity.id
_entity.type
_entity.pdbx_description
1 polymer ?
#
loop_
_entity_poly.entity_id
_entity_poly.type
_entity_poly.pdbx_seq_one_letter_code
_entity_poly.pdbx_strand_id
1 'polypeptide(L)'
;SSSVKDSVSKAPVGSYEDAFNEIIDATGITELTELVSGFIDLEDTNFDIFNNVNALSAECDRMEKHVVEIKGEVEKLKGNGMNADNQRKKMLKELEDRLRAVETEVELYERKCEAATKTVNALKAGIMLIFTRIGCATPSNLELLGTDGVTESNMSQYLGIIEQRTNEMLQLYASAHATARESGGVDANGNPLPSVTSIFGQGPQEKMSGQRFMI
;
A
#
# COMPACT_ATOMS: atom_id res chain seq x y z
N SER A 1 -34.11 72.66 75.11
CA SER A 1 -34.11 71.66 74.03
C SER A 1 -33.78 70.30 74.62
N SER A 2 -34.77 69.49 75.03
CA SER A 2 -35.58 68.59 74.19
C SER A 2 -34.74 67.44 73.63
N SER A 3 -34.67 66.29 74.30
CA SER A 3 -35.61 65.14 74.23
C SER A 3 -35.19 64.14 73.14
N VAL A 4 -34.51 63.07 73.55
CA VAL A 4 -34.45 61.77 72.84
C VAL A 4 -34.54 60.68 73.90
N LYS A 5 -35.72 60.58 74.50
CA LYS A 5 -36.20 59.37 75.17
C LYS A 5 -37.08 58.63 74.17
N ASP A 6 -36.92 57.31 74.16
CA ASP A 6 -37.95 56.34 73.79
C ASP A 6 -38.50 56.42 72.35
N SER A 7 -37.91 55.61 71.46
CA SER A 7 -38.63 55.12 70.28
C SER A 7 -38.20 53.69 69.94
N VAL A 8 -38.41 52.77 70.90
CA VAL A 8 -38.72 51.39 70.56
C VAL A 8 -40.23 51.34 70.34
N SER A 9 -40.63 51.35 69.08
CA SER A 9 -42.03 51.28 68.64
C SER A 9 -42.68 49.99 69.16
N LYS A 10 -43.52 50.10 70.20
CA LYS A 10 -44.44 49.04 70.64
C LYS A 10 -45.55 48.89 69.61
N ALA A 11 -45.43 47.89 68.73
CA ALA A 11 -46.58 47.31 68.05
C ALA A 11 -47.57 46.74 69.10
N PRO A 12 -48.89 46.72 68.83
CA PRO A 12 -49.91 46.43 69.84
C PRO A 12 -49.82 44.98 70.30
N VAL A 13 -49.36 44.78 71.53
CA VAL A 13 -49.17 43.46 72.18
C VAL A 13 -50.43 42.59 72.14
N GLY A 14 -51.63 43.20 72.15
CA GLY A 14 -52.91 42.47 72.07
C GLY A 14 -53.16 41.74 70.75
N SER A 15 -52.65 42.24 69.62
CA SER A 15 -52.78 41.53 68.33
C SER A 15 -51.93 40.26 68.28
N TYR A 16 -50.84 40.23 69.04
CA TYR A 16 -49.97 39.06 69.12
C TYR A 16 -50.55 38.03 70.09
N GLU A 17 -51.13 38.45 71.21
CA GLU A 17 -51.85 37.56 72.12
C GLU A 17 -53.07 36.89 71.46
N ASP A 18 -53.84 37.63 70.65
CA ASP A 18 -55.01 37.08 69.95
C ASP A 18 -54.62 36.05 68.87
N ALA A 19 -53.62 36.36 68.04
CA ALA A 19 -53.09 35.42 67.05
C ALA A 19 -52.43 34.19 67.71
N PHE A 20 -51.90 34.34 68.92
CA PHE A 20 -51.26 33.28 69.67
C PHE A 20 -52.27 32.31 70.30
N ASN A 21 -53.37 32.82 70.84
CA ASN A 21 -54.47 32.00 71.33
C ASN A 21 -55.12 31.17 70.20
N GLU A 22 -55.22 31.72 68.99
CA GLU A 22 -55.70 30.98 67.82
C GLU A 22 -54.78 29.80 67.45
N ILE A 23 -53.46 29.96 67.60
CA ILE A 23 -52.47 28.90 67.38
C ILE A 23 -52.55 27.82 68.46
N ILE A 24 -52.76 28.20 69.73
CA ILE A 24 -52.95 27.26 70.84
C ILE A 24 -54.20 26.41 70.63
N ASP A 25 -55.32 27.03 70.24
CA ASP A 25 -56.57 26.33 69.98
C ASP A 25 -56.48 25.37 68.77
N ALA A 26 -55.67 25.71 67.77
CA ALA A 26 -55.46 24.87 66.58
C ALA A 26 -54.46 23.72 66.81
N THR A 27 -53.47 23.90 67.69
CA THR A 27 -52.37 22.92 67.91
C THR A 27 -52.54 22.07 69.18
N GLY A 28 -53.34 22.51 70.15
CA GLY A 28 -53.63 21.79 71.39
C GLY A 28 -52.50 21.79 72.43
N ILE A 29 -51.45 22.59 72.23
CA ILE A 29 -50.28 22.69 73.12
C ILE A 29 -50.51 23.82 74.13
N THR A 30 -50.54 23.49 75.43
CA THR A 30 -50.93 24.43 76.51
C THR A 30 -49.79 25.27 77.08
N GLU A 31 -48.52 24.99 76.75
CA GLU A 31 -47.35 25.69 77.28
C GLU A 31 -46.57 26.44 76.18
N LEU A 32 -46.47 27.77 76.30
CA LEU A 32 -45.78 28.67 75.35
C LEU A 32 -44.33 28.25 75.08
N THR A 33 -43.61 27.79 76.10
CA THR A 33 -42.23 27.32 75.97
C THR A 33 -42.10 26.05 75.13
N GLU A 34 -43.11 25.18 75.16
CA GLU A 34 -43.14 23.95 74.37
C GLU A 34 -43.42 24.24 72.89
N LEU A 35 -44.36 25.17 72.62
CA LEU A 35 -44.65 25.62 71.25
C LEU A 35 -43.45 26.33 70.60
N VAL A 36 -42.76 27.21 71.33
CA VAL A 36 -41.57 27.90 70.81
C VAL A 36 -40.41 26.93 70.61
N SER A 37 -40.19 25.97 71.53
CA SER A 37 -39.17 24.93 71.35
C SER A 37 -39.45 24.05 70.13
N GLY A 38 -40.71 23.62 69.94
CA GLY A 38 -41.10 22.84 68.77
C GLY A 38 -40.96 23.62 67.46
N PHE A 39 -41.20 24.93 67.48
CA PHE A 39 -40.97 25.79 66.32
C PHE A 39 -39.48 25.94 65.98
N ILE A 40 -38.62 26.05 67.00
CA ILE A 40 -37.16 26.07 66.81
C ILE A 40 -36.68 24.74 66.21
N ASP A 41 -37.14 23.59 66.73
CA ASP A 41 -36.79 22.28 66.20
C ASP A 41 -37.30 22.07 64.76
N LEU A 42 -38.51 22.57 64.45
CA LEU A 42 -39.06 22.58 63.10
C LEU A 42 -38.26 23.48 62.16
N GLU A 43 -37.79 24.62 62.64
CA GLU A 43 -36.98 25.56 61.85
C GLU A 43 -35.59 25.00 61.57
N ASP A 44 -34.95 24.37 62.56
CA ASP A 44 -33.65 23.69 62.42
C ASP A 44 -33.75 22.50 61.44
N THR A 45 -34.78 21.66 61.58
CA THR A 45 -35.01 20.54 60.65
C THR A 45 -35.33 21.02 59.24
N ASN A 46 -36.09 22.11 59.08
CA ASN A 46 -36.37 22.70 57.78
C ASN A 46 -35.10 23.28 57.15
N PHE A 47 -34.22 23.90 57.93
CA PHE A 47 -32.90 24.36 57.47
C PHE A 47 -32.03 23.21 56.96
N ASP A 48 -31.98 22.09 57.69
CA ASP A 48 -31.25 20.89 57.28
C ASP A 48 -31.79 20.26 56.00
N ILE A 49 -33.12 20.23 55.84
CA ILE A 49 -33.76 19.76 54.63
C ILE A 49 -33.42 20.68 53.46
N PHE A 50 -33.48 22.00 53.65
CA PHE A 50 -33.17 22.96 52.58
C PHE A 50 -31.72 22.84 52.12
N ASN A 51 -30.79 22.65 53.06
CA ASN A 51 -29.39 22.39 52.75
C ASN A 51 -29.20 21.07 52.00
N ASN A 52 -29.88 19.99 52.42
CA ASN A 52 -29.84 18.72 51.70
C ASN A 52 -30.42 18.83 50.29
N VAL A 53 -31.55 19.51 50.10
CA VAL A 53 -32.13 19.73 48.77
C VAL A 53 -31.16 20.48 47.87
N ASN A 54 -30.53 21.54 48.37
CA ASN A 54 -29.52 22.29 47.62
C ASN A 54 -28.29 21.43 47.28
N ALA A 55 -27.81 20.63 48.23
CA ALA A 55 -26.69 19.71 48.01
C ALA A 55 -27.02 18.63 46.96
N LEU A 56 -28.21 18.03 47.03
CA LEU A 56 -28.69 17.06 46.05
C LEU A 56 -28.90 17.70 44.68
N SER A 57 -29.39 18.94 44.61
CA SER A 57 -29.56 19.67 43.36
C SER A 57 -28.21 19.93 42.70
N ALA A 58 -27.21 20.37 43.47
CA ALA A 58 -25.84 20.57 42.98
C ALA A 58 -25.19 19.24 42.53
N GLU A 59 -25.47 18.15 43.22
CA GLU A 59 -25.03 16.81 42.84
C GLU A 59 -25.67 16.35 41.52
N CYS A 60 -26.97 16.59 41.35
CA CYS A 60 -27.71 16.28 40.12
C CYS A 60 -27.12 17.03 38.92
N ASP A 61 -26.89 18.34 39.07
CA ASP A 61 -26.25 19.17 38.05
C ASP A 61 -24.84 18.67 37.70
N ARG A 62 -24.09 18.20 38.70
CA ARG A 62 -22.76 17.60 38.49
C ARG A 62 -22.87 16.31 37.69
N MET A 63 -23.75 15.40 38.09
CA MET A 63 -23.96 14.13 37.40
C MET A 63 -24.42 14.35 35.95
N GLU A 64 -25.32 15.31 35.71
CA GLU A 64 -25.80 15.61 34.37
C GLU A 64 -24.69 16.13 33.46
N LYS A 65 -23.80 16.98 33.97
CA LYS A 65 -22.58 17.40 33.26
C LYS A 65 -21.69 16.21 32.93
N HIS A 66 -21.46 15.31 33.88
CA HIS A 66 -20.65 14.11 33.65
C HIS A 66 -21.28 13.20 32.57
N VAL A 67 -22.60 13.05 32.57
CA VAL A 67 -23.31 12.29 31.54
C VAL A 67 -23.12 12.91 30.16
N VAL A 68 -23.22 14.24 30.04
CA VAL A 68 -22.98 14.94 28.78
C VAL A 68 -21.53 14.78 28.31
N GLU A 69 -20.56 14.93 29.21
CA GLU A 69 -19.14 14.77 28.90
C GLU A 69 -18.82 13.37 28.41
N ILE A 70 -19.25 12.33 29.14
CA ILE A 70 -19.03 10.93 28.77
C ILE A 70 -19.69 10.61 27.43
N LYS A 71 -20.93 11.08 27.20
CA LYS A 71 -21.60 10.88 25.89
C LYS A 71 -20.83 11.54 24.75
N GLY A 72 -20.28 12.74 24.97
CA GLY A 72 -19.43 13.43 23.99
C GLY A 72 -18.15 12.65 23.69
N GLU A 73 -17.51 12.08 24.71
CA GLU A 73 -16.31 11.27 24.55
C GLU A 73 -16.59 9.97 23.79
N VAL A 74 -17.70 9.29 24.09
CA VAL A 74 -18.13 8.09 23.37
C VAL A 74 -18.33 8.38 21.87
N GLU A 75 -18.97 9.49 21.53
CA GLU A 75 -19.21 9.84 20.13
C GLU A 75 -17.90 10.16 19.39
N LYS A 76 -16.97 10.87 20.06
CA LYS A 76 -15.64 11.14 19.52
C LYS A 76 -14.85 9.84 19.27
N LEU A 77 -14.89 8.90 20.21
CA LEU A 77 -14.23 7.60 20.07
C LEU A 77 -14.84 6.77 18.94
N LYS A 78 -16.17 6.75 18.79
CA LYS A 78 -16.85 6.08 17.67
C LYS A 78 -16.46 6.69 16.32
N GLY A 79 -16.49 8.01 16.20
CA GLY A 79 -16.11 8.70 14.97
C GLY A 79 -14.65 8.41 14.57
N ASN A 80 -13.73 8.44 15.55
CA ASN A 80 -12.34 8.09 15.33
C ASN A 80 -12.16 6.62 14.92
N GLY A 81 -12.89 5.70 15.56
CA GLY A 81 -12.87 4.27 15.22
C GLY A 81 -13.34 3.99 13.80
N MET A 82 -14.43 4.63 13.35
CA MET A 82 -14.94 4.49 11.99
C MET A 82 -13.98 5.04 10.94
N ASN A 83 -13.35 6.19 11.20
CA ASN A 83 -12.34 6.77 10.30
C ASN A 83 -11.10 5.87 10.20
N ALA A 84 -10.60 5.35 11.32
CA ALA A 84 -9.46 4.45 11.35
C ALA A 84 -9.75 3.12 10.61
N ASP A 85 -10.93 2.55 10.80
CA ASP A 85 -11.34 1.32 10.10
C ASP A 85 -11.47 1.55 8.60
N ASN A 86 -12.05 2.69 8.18
CA ASN A 86 -12.18 3.01 6.77
C ASN A 86 -10.82 3.25 6.09
N GLN A 87 -9.89 3.94 6.77
CA GLN A 87 -8.52 4.09 6.30
C GLN A 87 -7.79 2.75 6.18
N ARG A 88 -7.93 1.87 7.17
CA ARG A 88 -7.36 0.52 7.15
C ARG A 88 -7.91 -0.30 5.99
N LYS A 89 -9.22 -0.28 5.76
CA LYS A 89 -9.86 -0.96 4.62
C LYS A 89 -9.37 -0.44 3.28
N LYS A 90 -9.21 0.89 3.13
CA LYS A 90 -8.66 1.49 1.91
C LYS A 90 -7.22 1.03 1.66
N MET A 91 -6.39 1.01 2.69
CA MET A 91 -5.01 0.55 2.62
C MET A 91 -4.92 -0.94 2.25
N LEU A 92 -5.76 -1.79 2.86
CA LEU A 92 -5.84 -3.22 2.53
C LEU A 92 -6.19 -3.42 1.06
N LYS A 93 -7.22 -2.73 0.56
CA LYS A 93 -7.62 -2.82 -0.83
C LYS A 93 -6.51 -2.39 -1.79
N GLU A 94 -5.80 -1.30 -1.48
CA GLU A 94 -4.68 -0.84 -2.29
C GLU A 94 -3.54 -1.87 -2.33
N LEU A 95 -3.24 -2.51 -1.20
CA LEU A 95 -2.25 -3.58 -1.12
C LEU A 95 -2.68 -4.82 -1.92
N GLU A 96 -3.95 -5.21 -1.84
CA GLU A 96 -4.51 -6.31 -2.63
C GLU A 96 -4.46 -6.04 -4.14
N ASP A 97 -4.80 -4.82 -4.55
CA ASP A 97 -4.75 -4.40 -5.96
C ASP A 97 -3.30 -4.40 -6.48
N ARG A 98 -2.35 -3.92 -5.67
CA ARG A 98 -0.91 -3.96 -5.99
C ARG A 98 -0.40 -5.40 -6.07
N LEU A 99 -0.80 -6.26 -5.13
CA LEU A 99 -0.40 -7.66 -5.13
C LEU A 99 -0.86 -8.34 -6.41
N ARG A 100 -2.13 -8.17 -6.79
CA ARG A 100 -2.70 -8.74 -8.01
C ARG A 100 -2.00 -8.24 -9.28
N ALA A 101 -1.64 -6.95 -9.32
CA ALA A 101 -0.89 -6.38 -10.44
C ALA A 101 0.48 -7.04 -10.58
N VAL A 102 1.22 -7.18 -9.46
CA VAL A 102 2.53 -7.82 -9.44
C VAL A 102 2.44 -9.30 -9.81
N GLU A 103 1.45 -10.03 -9.29
CA GLU A 103 1.22 -11.45 -9.66
C GLU A 103 1.00 -11.60 -11.17
N THR A 104 0.20 -10.73 -11.76
CA THR A 104 -0.05 -10.75 -13.22
C THR A 104 1.23 -10.46 -14.02
N GLU A 105 2.06 -9.52 -13.55
CA GLU A 105 3.36 -9.25 -14.17
C GLU A 105 4.31 -10.44 -14.05
N VAL A 106 4.37 -11.09 -12.88
CA VAL A 106 5.18 -12.29 -12.67
C VAL A 106 4.76 -13.40 -13.63
N GLU A 107 3.48 -13.70 -13.74
CA GLU A 107 2.97 -14.71 -14.69
C GLU A 107 3.32 -14.39 -16.15
N LEU A 108 3.34 -13.10 -16.52
CA LEU A 108 3.75 -12.67 -17.85
C LEU A 108 5.25 -12.88 -18.07
N TYR A 109 6.08 -12.51 -17.09
CA TYR A 109 7.52 -12.67 -17.17
C TYR A 109 7.94 -14.13 -17.15
N GLU A 110 7.30 -14.99 -16.36
CA GLU A 110 7.52 -16.43 -16.37
C GLU A 110 7.24 -17.04 -17.75
N ARG A 111 6.08 -16.70 -18.36
CA ARG A 111 5.75 -17.15 -19.72
C ARG A 111 6.77 -16.69 -20.76
N LYS A 112 7.23 -15.44 -20.66
CA LYS A 112 8.28 -14.91 -21.55
C LYS A 112 9.61 -15.65 -21.35
N CYS A 113 10.01 -15.89 -20.10
CA CYS A 113 11.23 -16.63 -19.78
C CYS A 113 11.17 -18.07 -20.29
N GLU A 114 10.04 -18.75 -20.12
CA GLU A 114 9.83 -20.10 -20.63
C GLU A 114 9.93 -20.14 -22.16
N ALA A 115 9.29 -19.21 -22.86
CA ALA A 115 9.37 -19.10 -24.30
C ALA A 115 10.81 -18.84 -24.78
N ALA A 116 11.52 -17.89 -24.15
CA ALA A 116 12.91 -17.58 -24.46
C ALA A 116 13.83 -18.80 -24.22
N THR A 117 13.63 -19.52 -23.11
CA THR A 117 14.39 -20.73 -22.79
C THR A 117 14.18 -21.83 -23.83
N LYS A 118 12.94 -22.03 -24.31
CA LYS A 118 12.65 -22.98 -25.40
C LYS A 118 13.39 -22.60 -26.68
N THR A 119 13.39 -21.31 -27.06
CA THR A 119 14.12 -20.81 -28.22
C THR A 119 15.63 -21.03 -28.07
N VAL A 120 16.20 -20.68 -26.91
CA VAL A 120 17.63 -20.86 -26.62
C VAL A 120 18.02 -22.34 -26.70
N ASN A 121 17.21 -23.25 -26.16
CA ASN A 121 17.48 -24.68 -26.22
C ASN A 121 17.41 -25.22 -27.66
N ALA A 122 16.46 -24.75 -28.47
CA ALA A 122 16.40 -25.10 -29.89
C ALA A 122 17.64 -24.59 -30.64
N LEU A 123 18.11 -23.38 -30.33
CA LEU A 123 19.35 -22.83 -30.90
C LEU A 123 20.57 -23.64 -30.48
N LYS A 124 20.73 -23.98 -29.19
CA LYS A 124 21.83 -24.83 -28.70
C LYS A 124 21.89 -26.15 -29.47
N ALA A 125 20.75 -26.81 -29.65
CA ALA A 125 20.66 -28.06 -30.40
C ALA A 125 21.01 -27.88 -31.90
N GLY A 126 20.48 -26.84 -32.55
CA GLY A 126 20.76 -26.54 -33.95
C GLY A 126 22.23 -26.22 -34.21
N ILE A 127 22.85 -25.43 -33.32
CA ILE A 127 24.27 -25.08 -33.40
C ILE A 127 25.14 -26.33 -33.24
N MET A 128 24.87 -27.17 -32.24
CA MET A 128 25.61 -28.44 -32.07
C MET A 128 25.49 -29.35 -33.28
N LEU A 129 24.29 -29.44 -33.88
CA LEU A 129 24.06 -30.23 -35.08
C LEU A 129 24.90 -29.73 -36.26
N ILE A 130 24.89 -28.43 -36.52
CA ILE A 130 25.65 -27.83 -37.62
C ILE A 130 27.16 -27.97 -37.37
N PHE A 131 27.61 -27.68 -36.14
CA PHE A 131 29.02 -27.80 -35.74
C PHE A 131 29.57 -29.21 -36.02
N THR A 132 28.79 -30.23 -35.68
CA THR A 132 29.17 -31.63 -35.90
C THR A 132 29.10 -32.00 -37.39
N ARG A 133 28.05 -31.57 -38.10
CA ARG A 133 27.81 -31.93 -39.51
C ARG A 133 28.84 -31.34 -40.47
N ILE A 134 29.29 -30.12 -40.23
CA ILE A 134 30.30 -29.43 -41.05
C ILE A 134 31.73 -29.87 -40.65
N GLY A 135 31.87 -30.65 -39.58
CA GLY A 135 33.15 -31.19 -39.13
C GLY A 135 34.03 -30.15 -38.41
N CYS A 136 33.42 -29.27 -37.61
CA CYS A 136 34.13 -28.23 -36.86
C CYS A 136 34.83 -28.76 -35.59
N ALA A 137 34.58 -30.02 -35.21
CA ALA A 137 35.11 -30.69 -34.02
C ALA A 137 36.59 -31.08 -34.17
N THR A 138 37.46 -30.11 -34.42
CA THR A 138 38.92 -30.31 -34.36
C THR A 138 39.39 -30.22 -32.91
N PRO A 139 40.50 -30.90 -32.53
CA PRO A 139 41.05 -30.82 -31.17
C PRO A 139 41.31 -29.39 -30.70
N SER A 140 41.80 -28.52 -31.60
CA SER A 140 42.03 -27.09 -31.32
C SER A 140 40.74 -26.33 -31.02
N ASN A 141 39.65 -26.64 -31.73
CA ASN A 141 38.37 -25.96 -31.51
C ASN A 141 37.69 -26.45 -30.24
N LEU A 142 37.81 -27.76 -29.93
CA LEU A 142 37.29 -28.35 -28.69
C LEU A 142 37.99 -27.81 -27.45
N GLU A 143 39.31 -27.60 -27.50
CA GLU A 143 40.07 -26.95 -26.42
C GLU A 143 39.61 -25.51 -26.19
N LEU A 144 39.35 -24.75 -27.27
CA LEU A 144 38.87 -23.37 -27.19
C LEU A 144 37.43 -23.25 -26.65
N LEU A 145 36.55 -24.20 -27.00
CA LEU A 145 35.13 -24.17 -26.65
C LEU A 145 34.82 -24.81 -25.29
N GLY A 146 35.73 -25.61 -24.76
CA GLY A 146 35.56 -26.36 -23.52
C GLY A 146 34.73 -27.65 -23.68
N THR A 147 34.50 -28.33 -22.56
CA THR A 147 33.86 -29.65 -22.51
C THR A 147 32.34 -29.62 -22.33
N ASP A 148 31.76 -28.46 -22.03
CA ASP A 148 30.36 -28.34 -21.56
C ASP A 148 29.33 -28.22 -22.71
N GLY A 149 29.77 -28.35 -23.96
CA GLY A 149 28.92 -28.19 -25.14
C GLY A 149 28.46 -26.74 -25.35
N VAL A 150 27.39 -26.53 -26.12
CA VAL A 150 26.87 -25.17 -26.38
C VAL A 150 26.08 -24.67 -25.18
N THR A 151 26.62 -23.64 -24.54
CA THR A 151 26.03 -22.83 -23.47
C THR A 151 25.66 -21.46 -24.00
N GLU A 152 24.91 -20.66 -23.23
CA GLU A 152 24.60 -19.27 -23.62
C GLU A 152 25.83 -18.37 -23.70
N SER A 153 26.86 -18.65 -22.89
CA SER A 153 28.09 -17.85 -22.87
C SER A 153 29.02 -18.15 -24.04
N ASN A 154 29.03 -19.38 -24.58
CA ASN A 154 29.92 -19.79 -25.67
C ASN A 154 29.22 -19.90 -27.03
N MET A 155 27.90 -19.68 -27.09
CA MET A 155 27.10 -19.79 -28.33
C MET A 155 27.67 -18.96 -29.49
N SER A 156 28.13 -17.74 -29.19
CA SER A 156 28.74 -16.86 -30.18
C SER A 156 30.08 -17.40 -30.72
N GLN A 157 30.88 -18.06 -29.87
CA GLN A 157 32.14 -18.67 -30.29
C GLN A 157 31.90 -19.88 -31.21
N TYR A 158 30.91 -20.72 -30.88
CA TYR A 158 30.47 -21.81 -31.76
C TYR A 158 30.04 -21.29 -33.13
N LEU A 159 29.23 -20.23 -33.17
CA LEU A 159 28.77 -19.62 -34.42
C LEU A 159 29.93 -19.04 -35.25
N GLY A 160 30.90 -18.38 -34.61
CA GLY A 160 32.08 -17.85 -35.32
C GLY A 160 32.94 -18.95 -35.96
N ILE A 161 33.12 -20.08 -35.28
CA ILE A 161 33.85 -21.23 -35.84
C ILE A 161 33.08 -21.86 -37.00
N ILE A 162 31.75 -22.02 -36.85
CA ILE A 162 30.89 -22.51 -37.92
C ILE A 162 30.96 -21.60 -39.14
N GLU A 163 30.91 -20.28 -38.93
CA GLU A 163 31.02 -19.28 -39.98
C GLU A 163 32.35 -19.40 -40.73
N GLN A 164 33.47 -19.42 -40.00
CA GLN A 164 34.79 -19.60 -40.60
C GLN A 164 34.84 -20.87 -41.45
N ARG A 165 34.38 -22.00 -40.90
CA ARG A 165 34.44 -23.29 -41.60
C ARG A 165 33.54 -23.33 -42.82
N THR A 166 32.36 -22.73 -42.72
CA THR A 166 31.42 -22.63 -43.85
C THR A 166 32.02 -21.78 -44.98
N ASN A 167 32.67 -20.67 -44.63
CA ASN A 167 33.35 -19.81 -45.59
C ASN A 167 34.53 -20.51 -46.29
N GLU A 168 35.34 -21.28 -45.54
CA GLU A 168 36.41 -22.11 -46.11
C GLU A 168 35.87 -23.14 -47.12
N MET A 169 34.79 -23.85 -46.76
CA MET A 169 34.16 -24.83 -47.66
C MET A 169 33.60 -24.16 -48.92
N LEU A 170 33.02 -22.96 -48.79
CA LEU A 170 32.49 -22.21 -49.92
C LEU A 170 33.63 -21.75 -50.87
N GLN A 171 34.76 -21.29 -50.32
CA GLN A 171 35.94 -20.92 -51.12
C GLN A 171 36.56 -22.13 -51.83
N LEU A 172 36.64 -23.27 -51.15
CA LEU A 172 37.11 -24.52 -51.77
C LEU A 172 36.19 -24.94 -52.93
N TYR A 173 34.88 -24.86 -52.73
CA TYR A 173 33.91 -25.15 -53.78
C TYR A 173 34.07 -24.19 -54.96
N ALA A 174 34.18 -22.88 -54.72
CA ALA A 174 34.34 -21.87 -55.76
C ALA A 174 35.63 -22.08 -56.59
N SER A 175 36.75 -22.38 -55.93
CA SER A 175 38.03 -22.65 -56.59
C SER A 175 38.04 -23.98 -57.36
N ALA A 176 37.44 -25.04 -56.82
CA ALA A 176 37.26 -26.30 -57.54
C ALA A 176 36.37 -26.14 -58.79
N HIS A 177 35.33 -25.31 -58.71
CA HIS A 177 34.46 -25.02 -59.85
C HIS A 177 35.11 -24.07 -60.87
N ALA A 178 35.98 -23.17 -60.43
CA ALA A 178 36.75 -22.29 -61.32
C ALA A 178 37.83 -23.07 -62.09
N THR A 179 38.57 -23.95 -61.42
CA THR A 179 39.58 -24.83 -62.06
C THR A 179 38.96 -25.84 -63.02
N ALA A 180 37.76 -26.35 -62.72
CA ALA A 180 36.95 -27.13 -63.66
C ALA A 180 36.53 -26.32 -64.91
N ARG A 181 36.39 -24.99 -64.81
CA ARG A 181 36.09 -24.10 -65.94
C ARG A 181 37.32 -23.67 -66.74
N GLU A 182 38.48 -23.48 -66.11
CA GLU A 182 39.76 -23.27 -66.82
C GLU A 182 40.19 -24.50 -67.62
N SER A 183 39.70 -25.67 -67.22
CA SER A 183 39.82 -26.93 -67.97
C SER A 183 38.78 -27.09 -69.10
N GLY A 184 37.93 -26.08 -69.37
CA GLY A 184 36.95 -26.08 -70.47
C GLY A 184 35.57 -26.69 -70.13
N GLY A 185 35.15 -26.69 -68.86
CA GLY A 185 33.86 -27.25 -68.44
C GLY A 185 32.64 -26.49 -68.97
N VAL A 186 31.99 -27.06 -70.00
CA VAL A 186 30.63 -26.74 -70.44
C VAL A 186 29.61 -27.57 -69.65
N ASP A 187 28.37 -27.08 -69.49
CA ASP A 187 27.29 -27.97 -69.05
C ASP A 187 27.00 -29.06 -70.10
N ALA A 188 26.15 -30.04 -69.79
CA ALA A 188 25.79 -31.11 -70.73
C ALA A 188 25.16 -30.62 -72.06
N ASN A 189 24.85 -29.32 -72.15
CA ASN A 189 24.24 -28.66 -73.31
C ASN A 189 25.18 -27.63 -73.98
N GLY A 190 26.46 -27.58 -73.61
CA GLY A 190 27.43 -26.69 -74.26
C GLY A 190 27.38 -25.23 -73.79
N ASN A 191 26.60 -24.88 -72.77
CA ASN A 191 26.47 -23.50 -72.31
C ASN A 191 27.50 -23.15 -71.22
N PRO A 192 28.01 -21.91 -71.24
CA PRO A 192 28.88 -21.40 -70.18
C PRO A 192 28.08 -21.18 -68.88
N LEU A 193 28.54 -21.78 -67.78
CA LEU A 193 27.88 -21.65 -66.47
C LEU A 193 27.83 -20.18 -65.98
N PRO A 194 26.82 -19.79 -65.17
CA PRO A 194 26.68 -18.43 -64.64
C PRO A 194 27.83 -18.02 -63.70
N SER A 195 28.07 -16.71 -63.60
CA SER A 195 29.19 -16.11 -62.85
C SER A 195 28.92 -16.04 -61.34
N VAL A 196 29.91 -16.42 -60.53
CA VAL A 196 29.82 -16.54 -59.06
C VAL A 196 29.78 -15.18 -58.36
N THR A 197 30.16 -14.10 -59.06
CA THR A 197 30.14 -12.72 -58.55
C THR A 197 28.73 -12.24 -58.17
N SER A 198 27.68 -12.84 -58.74
CA SER A 198 26.29 -12.47 -58.46
C SER A 198 25.71 -13.10 -57.18
N ILE A 199 26.42 -14.07 -56.57
CA ILE A 199 26.00 -14.77 -55.34
C ILE A 199 26.67 -14.15 -54.10
N PHE A 200 27.76 -13.41 -54.31
CA PHE A 200 28.52 -12.74 -53.26
C PHE A 200 27.79 -11.46 -52.80
N GLY A 201 26.67 -11.64 -52.09
CA GLY A 201 26.05 -10.55 -51.34
C GLY A 201 27.07 -10.02 -50.34
N GLN A 202 27.51 -8.77 -50.51
CA GLN A 202 28.26 -8.06 -49.48
C GLN A 202 27.47 -8.20 -48.18
N GLY A 203 28.10 -8.76 -47.15
CA GLY A 203 27.57 -8.73 -45.80
C GLY A 203 27.14 -7.30 -45.44
N PRO A 204 26.14 -7.14 -44.56
CA PRO A 204 25.53 -5.84 -44.28
C PRO A 204 26.59 -4.78 -44.03
N GLN A 205 26.70 -3.82 -44.96
CA GLN A 205 27.52 -2.63 -44.78
C GLN A 205 26.85 -1.79 -43.71
N GLU A 206 27.30 -1.95 -42.47
CA GLU A 206 26.89 -1.13 -41.35
C GLU A 206 27.38 0.30 -41.61
N LYS A 207 26.49 1.14 -42.15
CA LYS A 207 26.70 2.59 -42.17
C LYS A 207 26.61 3.04 -40.72
N MET A 208 27.75 3.18 -40.05
CA MET A 208 27.86 4.04 -38.87
C MET A 208 27.49 5.47 -39.28
N SER A 209 26.20 5.76 -39.26
CA SER A 209 25.70 7.12 -39.30
C SER A 209 25.88 7.69 -37.89
N GLY A 210 26.99 8.38 -37.68
CA GLY A 210 27.21 9.19 -36.49
C GLY A 210 26.17 10.30 -36.44
N GLN A 211 25.03 10.05 -35.81
CA GLN A 211 24.13 11.10 -35.37
C GLN A 211 24.49 11.47 -33.94
N ARG A 212 25.26 12.53 -33.83
CA ARG A 212 25.54 13.30 -32.62
C ARG A 212 24.19 13.73 -32.01
N PHE A 213 23.78 13.06 -30.94
CA PHE A 213 22.71 13.52 -30.08
C PHE A 213 23.18 14.85 -29.45
N MET A 214 22.62 15.97 -29.90
CA MET A 214 22.71 17.21 -29.14
C MET A 214 21.73 17.12 -27.97
N ILE A 215 22.27 17.37 -26.78
CA ILE A 215 21.54 17.68 -25.55
C ILE A 215 21.00 19.10 -25.70
#